data_AF-A0A0C2PR37-F1
#
_entry.id   AF-A0A0C2PR37-F1
#
_cell.length_a   1.000
_cell.length_b   1.000
_cell.length_c   1.000
_cell.angle_alpha   90.00
_cell.angle_beta   90.00
_cell.angle_gamma   90.00
#
_symmetry.space_group_name_H-M   'P 1'
#
loop_
_entity.id
_entity.type
_entity.pdbx_description
1 polymer ?
#
loop_
_entity_poly.entity_id
_entity_poly.type
_entity_poly.pdbx_seq_one_letter_code
_entity_poly.pdbx_strand_id
1 'polypeptide(L)' 'IDALYGELLDPTRNHPLPDGYFLDRTILSAKNTDVNEINSAILSSFTGETVVYASADSV' A
#
# COMPACT_ATOMS: atom_id res chain seq x y z
N ILE A 1 3.83 2.29 5.32
CA ILE A 1 3.08 3.02 4.27
C ILE A 1 4.04 3.86 3.42
N ASP A 2 4.90 4.67 4.05
CA ASP A 2 5.90 5.49 3.34
C ASP A 2 6.83 4.65 2.44
N ALA A 3 7.18 3.43 2.85
CA ALA A 3 7.98 2.52 2.04
C ALA A 3 7.32 2.09 0.71
N LEU A 4 5.98 2.15 0.61
CA LEU A 4 5.22 1.75 -0.58
C LEU A 4 4.71 2.96 -1.38
N TYR A 5 4.34 4.04 -0.69
CA TYR A 5 3.68 5.20 -1.28
C TYR A 5 4.35 6.54 -0.95
N GLY A 6 5.64 6.54 -0.57
CA GLY A 6 6.35 7.77 -0.18
C GLY A 6 6.29 8.88 -1.23
N GLU A 7 6.41 8.53 -2.52
CA GLU A 7 6.28 9.48 -3.64
C GLU A 7 4.87 10.09 -3.76
N LEU A 8 3.83 9.34 -3.39
CA LEU A 8 2.44 9.81 -3.39
C LEU A 8 2.16 10.74 -2.20
N LEU A 9 2.82 10.50 -1.07
CA LEU A 9 2.60 11.20 0.19
C LEU A 9 3.54 12.40 0.39
N ASP A 10 4.49 12.64 -0.51
CA ASP A 10 5.43 13.75 -0.44
C ASP A 10 4.71 15.12 -0.55
N PRO A 11 4.66 15.91 0.54
CA PRO A 11 3.97 17.20 0.55
C PRO A 11 4.73 18.29 -0.23
N THR A 12 6.00 18.05 -0.57
CA THR A 12 6.85 19.00 -1.32
C THR A 12 6.75 18.81 -2.84
N ARG A 13 6.00 17.81 -3.28
CA ARG A 13 5.89 17.44 -4.69
C ARG A 13 5.02 18.42 -5.45
N ASN A 14 5.63 19.12 -6.40
CA ASN A 14 4.97 20.18 -7.19
C ASN A 14 4.55 19.74 -8.61
N HIS A 15 4.57 18.44 -8.91
CA HIS A 15 4.20 17.90 -10.22
C HIS A 15 3.31 16.66 -10.07
N PRO A 16 2.44 16.30 -11.04
CA PRO A 16 1.62 15.08 -11.02
C PRO A 16 2.47 13.80 -11.08
N LEU A 17 1.91 12.65 -10.67
CA LEU A 17 2.58 11.36 -10.87
C LEU A 17 2.47 11.00 -12.36
N PRO A 18 3.40 10.20 -12.92
CA PRO A 18 3.23 9.68 -14.27
C PRO A 18 1.91 8.92 -14.40
N ASP A 19 1.25 9.00 -15.56
CA ASP A 19 -0.04 8.34 -15.81
C ASP A 19 0.02 6.82 -15.54
N GLY A 20 1.19 6.21 -15.75
CA GLY A 20 1.46 4.78 -15.51
C GLY A 20 1.84 4.42 -14.07
N TYR A 21 1.87 5.37 -13.12
CA TYR A 21 2.39 5.13 -11.77
C TYR A 21 1.77 3.92 -11.07
N PHE A 22 0.44 3.77 -11.18
CA PHE A 22 -0.25 2.62 -10.62
C PHE A 22 -0.19 1.38 -11.52
N LEU A 23 -0.01 1.55 -12.83
CA LEU A 23 0.04 0.45 -13.79
C LEU A 23 1.19 -0.52 -13.47
N ASP A 24 2.35 0.03 -13.12
CA ASP A 24 3.56 -0.76 -12.84
C ASP A 24 3.66 -1.24 -11.38
N ARG A 25 2.78 -0.74 -10.50
CA ARG A 25 2.87 -0.95 -9.04
C ARG A 25 1.66 -1.67 -8.44
N THR A 26 0.61 -1.88 -9.21
CA THR A 26 -0.64 -2.49 -8.73
C THR A 26 -0.76 -3.93 -9.20
N ILE A 27 -0.98 -4.84 -8.25
CA ILE A 27 -1.35 -6.22 -8.53
C ILE A 27 -2.87 -6.33 -8.39
N LEU A 28 -3.56 -6.68 -9.48
CA LEU A 28 -5.00 -6.88 -9.48
C LEU A 28 -5.34 -8.36 -9.24
N SER A 29 -6.31 -8.62 -8.37
CA SER A 29 -6.83 -9.97 -8.15
C SER A 29 -8.36 -9.97 -8.10
N ALA A 30 -8.96 -11.11 -8.45
CA ALA A 30 -10.41 -11.26 -8.58
C ALA A 30 -11.13 -11.43 -7.24
N LYS A 31 -10.45 -11.92 -6.19
CA LYS A 31 -11.05 -12.17 -4.87
C LYS A 31 -10.34 -11.37 -3.79
N ASN A 32 -11.12 -10.87 -2.83
CA ASN A 32 -10.58 -10.18 -1.65
C ASN A 32 -9.69 -11.08 -0.79
N THR A 33 -9.93 -12.40 -0.76
CA THR A 33 -9.06 -13.36 -0.08
C THR A 33 -7.66 -13.33 -0.69
N ASP A 34 -7.57 -13.41 -2.02
CA ASP A 34 -6.30 -13.37 -2.74
C ASP A 34 -5.60 -12.00 -2.55
N VAL A 35 -6.37 -10.89 -2.57
CA VAL A 35 -5.85 -9.55 -2.26
C VAL A 35 -5.24 -9.51 -0.86
N ASN A 36 -5.92 -10.09 0.13
CA ASN A 36 -5.44 -10.12 1.51
C ASN A 36 -4.16 -10.96 1.65
N GLU A 37 -4.09 -12.11 0.99
CA GLU A 37 -2.89 -12.97 0.97
C GLU A 37 -1.70 -12.26 0.33
N ILE A 38 -1.88 -11.65 -0.85
CA ILE A 38 -0.84 -10.90 -1.55
C ILE A 38 -0.33 -9.74 -0.67
N ASN A 39 -1.25 -8.94 -0.12
CA ASN A 39 -0.88 -7.81 0.74
C ASN A 39 -0.14 -8.27 1.99
N SER A 40 -0.56 -9.37 2.61
CA SER A 40 0.09 -9.92 3.81
C SER A 40 1.49 -10.45 3.49
N ALA A 41 1.66 -11.15 2.37
CA ALA A 41 2.94 -11.66 1.93
C ALA A 41 3.93 -10.51 1.65
N ILE A 42 3.50 -9.49 0.90
CA ILE A 42 4.31 -8.30 0.61
C ILE A 42 4.67 -7.57 1.91
N LEU A 43 3.70 -7.32 2.80
CA LEU A 43 3.96 -6.62 4.06
C LEU A 43 4.97 -7.38 4.94
N SER A 44 4.87 -8.72 5.00
CA SER A 44 5.79 -9.55 5.79
C SER A 44 7.22 -9.58 5.25
N SER A 45 7.44 -9.18 3.99
CA SER A 45 8.77 -9.10 3.39
C SER A 45 9.55 -7.85 3.82
N PHE A 46 8.87 -6.81 4.34
CA PHE A 46 9.53 -5.62 4.82
C PHE A 46 10.19 -5.86 6.17
N THR A 47 11.45 -5.45 6.29
CA THR A 47 12.16 -5.42 7.57
C THR A 47 11.79 -4.14 8.32
N GLY A 48 11.07 -4.24 9.44
CA GLY A 48 10.66 -3.09 10.23
C GLY A 48 9.67 -3.42 11.34
N GLU A 49 9.21 -2.40 12.06
CA GLU A 49 8.16 -2.54 13.08
C GLU A 49 6.78 -2.62 12.44
N THR A 50 5.98 -3.60 12.87
CA THR A 50 4.58 -3.74 12.46
C THR A 50 3.69 -2.93 13.38
N VAL A 51 2.94 -1.98 12.81
CA VAL A 51 1.92 -1.21 13.54
C VAL A 51 0.55 -1.62 13.04
N VAL A 52 -0.33 -2.02 13.96
CA VAL A 52 -1.71 -2.41 13.66
C VAL A 52 -2.64 -1.28 14.08
N TYR A 53 -3.43 -0.78 13.13
CA TYR A 53 -4.44 0.23 13.37
C TYR A 53 -5.82 -0.45 13.42
N ALA A 54 -6.41 -0.51 14.61
CA ALA A 54 -7.76 -1.03 14.78
C ALA A 54 -8.80 -0.02 14.29
N SER A 55 -9.93 -0.51 13.77
CA SER A 55 -11.08 0.32 13.42
C SER A 55 -11.56 1.10 14.64
N ALA A 56 -11.89 2.38 14.45
CA ALA A 56 -12.52 3.20 15.50
C ALA A 56 -13.96 2.76 15.79
N ASP A 57 -14.62 2.15 14.80
CA ASP A 57 -15.91 1.51 14.96
C ASP A 57 -15.65 0.05 15.39
N SER A 58 -15.76 -0.20 16.69
CA SER A 58 -15.73 -1.54 17.27
C SER A 58 -17.17 -1.95 17.55
N VAL A 59 -17.59 -3.09 16.99
CA VAL A 59 -18.91 -3.69 17.23
C VAL A 59 -19.00 -4.30 18.61
#